data_AF-A0A6N8F6K1-F1
#
_entry.id   AF-A0A6N8F6K1-F1
#
_cell.length_a   1.000
_cell.length_b   1.000
_cell.length_c   1.000
_cell.angle_alpha   90.00
_cell.angle_beta   90.00
_cell.angle_gamma   90.00
#
_symmetry.space_group_name_H-M   'P 1'
#
loop_
_entity.id
_entity.type
_entity.pdbx_description
1 polymer ?
#
loop_
_entity_poly.entity_id
_entity_poly.type
_entity_poly.pdbx_seq_one_letter_code
_entity_poly.pdbx_strand_id
1 'polypeptide(L)' 'MEGVKRNSKAVQEKKEPTELESLIDEKVTLSKKLGIMGNLEPVKGYKETDEYKRIQEIDKRLWELVK' A
#
# COMPACT_ATOMS: atom_id res chain seq x y z
N MET A 1 29.82 31.35 -22.48
CA MET A 1 29.63 31.15 -21.03
C MET A 1 28.40 31.94 -20.61
N GLU A 2 27.77 31.58 -19.49
CA GLU A 2 26.40 31.90 -19.06
C GLU A 2 25.36 30.93 -19.63
N GLY A 3 24.54 30.23 -18.86
CA GLY A 3 24.40 30.19 -17.41
C GLY A 3 23.39 29.08 -17.10
N VAL A 4 23.72 28.30 -16.07
CA VAL A 4 23.02 27.12 -15.57
C VAL A 4 21.52 27.39 -15.36
N LYS A 5 20.63 26.72 -16.12
CA LYS A 5 19.21 26.59 -15.75
C LYS A 5 18.98 25.26 -15.06
N ARG A 6 19.22 25.33 -13.74
CA ARG A 6 18.49 24.70 -12.64
C ARG A 6 18.05 23.26 -12.89
N ASN A 7 18.89 22.35 -12.41
CA ASN A 7 18.53 21.00 -12.03
C ASN A 7 17.33 21.07 -11.07
N SER A 8 16.14 20.71 -11.56
CA SER A 8 14.96 20.46 -10.72
C SER A 8 15.21 19.19 -9.91
N LYS A 9 16.00 19.29 -8.84
CA LYS A 9 16.00 18.30 -7.77
C LYS A 9 14.61 18.35 -7.16
N ALA A 10 13.77 17.39 -7.56
CA ALA A 10 12.58 17.01 -6.82
C ALA A 10 13.03 16.73 -5.38
N VAL A 11 12.80 17.71 -4.50
CA VAL A 11 12.88 17.52 -3.07
C VAL A 11 11.70 16.63 -2.73
N GLN A 12 11.88 15.31 -2.88
CA GLN A 12 11.05 14.35 -2.18
C GLN A 12 11.40 14.51 -0.70
N GLU A 13 10.69 15.40 -0.03
CA GLU A 13 10.49 15.27 1.41
C GLU A 13 10.02 13.83 1.63
N LYS A 14 10.87 13.01 2.23
CA LYS A 14 10.46 11.73 2.80
C LYS A 14 9.51 12.05 3.94
N LYS A 15 8.26 12.39 3.62
CA LYS A 15 7.17 12.31 4.58
C LYS A 15 7.18 10.87 5.06
N GLU A 16 7.34 10.70 6.37
CA GLU A 16 7.10 9.40 6.98
C GLU A 16 5.73 8.92 6.46
N PRO A 17 5.62 7.67 6.00
CA PRO A 17 4.37 7.18 5.43
C PRO A 17 3.30 7.41 6.48
N THR A 18 2.23 8.09 6.07
CA THR A 18 1.09 8.27 6.95
C THR A 18 0.53 6.89 7.33
N GLU A 19 -0.14 6.78 8.49
CA GLU A 19 -0.73 5.51 8.90
C GLU A 19 -1.65 4.94 7.80
N LEU A 20 -2.33 5.82 7.05
CA LEU A 20 -3.10 5.47 5.86
C LEU A 20 -2.25 4.78 4.78
N GLU A 21 -1.12 5.37 4.40
CA GLU A 21 -0.23 4.82 3.37
C GLU A 21 0.38 3.48 3.79
N SER A 22 0.80 3.34 5.06
CA SER A 22 1.30 2.07 5.59
C SER A 22 0.24 0.98 5.55
N LEU A 23 -1.00 1.30 5.92
CA LEU A 23 -2.13 0.36 5.87
C LEU A 23 -2.44 -0.06 4.43
N ILE A 24 -2.43 0.87 3.47
CA ILE A 24 -2.65 0.58 2.06
C ILE A 24 -1.55 -0.35 1.54
N ASP A 25 -0.28 -0.06 1.82
CA ASP A 25 0.85 -0.88 1.35
C ASP A 25 0.80 -2.31 1.94
N GLU A 26 0.49 -2.43 3.23
CA GLU A 26 0.32 -3.74 3.90
C GLU A 26 -0.83 -4.52 3.25
N LYS A 27 -1.99 -3.89 3.03
CA LYS A 27 -3.13 -4.53 2.35
C LYS A 27 -2.76 -5.01 0.95
N VAL A 28 -2.09 -4.18 0.17
CA VAL A 28 -1.67 -4.53 -1.21
C VAL A 28 -0.70 -5.71 -1.19
N THR A 29 0.25 -5.71 -0.26
CA THR A 29 1.22 -6.78 -0.10
C THR A 29 0.53 -8.10 0.26
N LEU A 30 -0.37 -8.09 1.24
CA LEU A 30 -1.14 -9.27 1.63
C LEU A 30 -2.04 -9.76 0.50
N SER A 31 -2.70 -8.85 -0.22
CA SER A 31 -3.60 -9.20 -1.31
C SER A 31 -2.86 -9.83 -2.50
N LYS A 32 -1.65 -9.34 -2.81
CA LYS A 32 -0.75 -9.95 -3.80
C LYS A 32 -0.27 -11.33 -3.33
N LYS A 33 0.11 -11.46 -2.06
CA LYS A 33 0.57 -12.74 -1.47
C LYS A 33 -0.51 -13.82 -1.57
N LEU A 34 -1.77 -13.45 -1.34
CA LEU A 34 -2.92 -14.36 -1.46
C LEU A 34 -3.38 -14.58 -2.91
N GLY A 35 -2.79 -13.88 -3.88
CA GLY A 35 -3.19 -13.95 -5.28
C GLY A 35 -4.58 -13.38 -5.56
N ILE A 36 -5.12 -12.55 -4.67
CA ILE A 36 -6.47 -11.95 -4.82
C ILE A 36 -6.44 -10.55 -5.45
N MET A 37 -5.25 -10.07 -5.82
CA MET A 37 -5.05 -8.75 -6.43
C MET A 37 -4.21 -8.85 -7.69
N GLY A 38 -4.71 -8.24 -8.78
CA GLY A 38 -4.08 -8.26 -10.09
C GLY A 38 -4.46 -9.51 -10.90
N ASN A 39 -3.54 -9.97 -11.76
CA ASN A 39 -3.72 -11.16 -12.60
C ASN A 39 -3.13 -12.43 -11.95
N LEU A 40 -3.09 -12.50 -10.62
CA LEU A 40 -2.63 -13.66 -9.87
C LEU A 40 -3.78 -14.63 -9.63
N GLU A 41 -3.45 -15.90 -9.42
CA GLU A 41 -4.43 -16.91 -9.03
C GLU A 41 -4.57 -16.94 -7.50
N PRO A 42 -5.81 -16.82 -6.96
CA PRO A 42 -6.04 -16.89 -5.53
C PRO A 42 -5.55 -18.20 -4.93
N VAL A 43 -4.81 -18.13 -3.83
CA VAL A 43 -4.39 -19.31 -3.08
C VAL A 43 -5.63 -20.06 -2.58
N LYS A 44 -5.68 -21.38 -2.75
CA LYS A 44 -6.82 -22.20 -2.30
C LYS A 44 -7.00 -22.03 -0.78
N GLY A 45 -8.23 -21.71 -0.36
CA GLY A 45 -8.54 -21.48 1.05
C GLY A 45 -8.00 -20.15 1.60
N TYR A 46 -7.60 -19.18 0.76
CA TYR A 46 -7.07 -17.89 1.24
C TYR A 46 -7.96 -17.21 2.28
N LYS A 47 -9.29 -17.40 2.20
CA LYS A 47 -10.26 -16.80 3.13
C LYS A 47 -10.07 -17.24 4.59
N GLU A 48 -9.42 -18.37 4.82
CA GLU A 48 -9.17 -18.93 6.15
C GLU A 48 -7.80 -18.50 6.70
N THR A 49 -6.93 -17.92 5.85
CA THR A 49 -5.58 -17.49 6.22
C THR A 49 -5.60 -16.24 7.11
N ASP A 50 -4.59 -16.09 7.95
CA ASP A 50 -4.44 -14.91 8.80
C ASP A 50 -4.17 -13.65 7.97
N GLU A 51 -3.51 -13.77 6.82
CA GLU A 51 -3.36 -12.66 5.87
C GLU A 51 -4.70 -12.10 5.39
N TYR A 52 -5.68 -12.96 5.13
CA TYR A 52 -7.00 -12.49 4.70
C TYR A 52 -7.76 -11.82 5.85
N LYS A 53 -7.67 -12.36 7.06
CA LYS A 53 -8.22 -11.71 8.26
C LYS A 53 -7.58 -10.33 8.46
N ARG A 54 -6.27 -10.23 8.28
CA ARG A 54 -5.53 -8.98 8.41
C ARG A 54 -5.96 -7.94 7.38
N ILE A 55 -6.18 -8.34 6.12
CA ILE A 55 -6.75 -7.47 5.08
C ILE A 55 -8.11 -6.90 5.53
N GLN A 56 -8.98 -7.73 6.12
CA GLN A 56 -10.29 -7.28 6.61
C GLN A 56 -10.17 -6.29 7.77
N GLU A 57 -9.22 -6.48 8.68
CA GLU A 57 -8.94 -5.53 9.76
C GLU A 57 -8.42 -4.20 9.21
N ILE A 58 -7.50 -4.25 8.24
CA ILE A 58 -6.98 -3.06 7.57
C ILE A 58 -8.11 -2.30 6.87
N ASP A 59 -9.00 -2.98 6.15
CA ASP A 59 -10.15 -2.34 5.50
C ASP A 59 -11.05 -1.60 6.48
N LYS A 60 -11.27 -2.15 7.68
CA LYS A 60 -12.01 -1.46 8.75
C LYS A 60 -11.27 -0.22 9.25
N ARG A 61 -9.97 -0.33 9.53
CA ARG A 61 -9.15 0.82 9.98
C ARG A 61 -9.11 1.92 8.93
N LEU A 62 -8.95 1.56 7.67
CA LEU A 62 -8.98 2.50 6.55
C LEU A 62 -10.32 3.22 6.46
N TRP A 63 -11.44 2.52 6.68
CA TRP A 63 -12.77 3.14 6.73
C TRP A 63 -12.88 4.18 7.85
N GLU A 64 -12.32 3.90 9.03
CA GLU A 64 -12.33 4.85 10.14
C GLU A 64 -11.46 6.09 9.87
N LEU A 65 -10.35 5.95 9.15
CA LEU A 65 -9.47 7.07 8.79
C LEU A 65 -10.05 8.02 7.72
N VAL A 66 -11.05 7.57 6.97
CA VAL A 66 -11.69 8.36 5.89
C VAL A 66 -12.96 9.07 6.36
N LYS A 67 -13.48 8.77 7.57
CA LYS A 67 -14.61 9.48 8.19
C LYS A 67 -14.23 10.88 8.67
#